data_AF-A0A0M4LLK4-F1
#
_entry.id   AF-A0A0M4LLK4-F1
#
_cell.length_a   1.000
_cell.length_b   1.000
_cell.length_c   1.000
_cell.angle_alpha   90.00
_cell.angle_beta   90.00
_cell.angle_gamma   90.00
#
_symmetry.space_group_name_H-M   'P 1'
#
loop_
_entity.id
_entity.type
_entity.pdbx_description
1 polymer ?
#
loop_
_entity_poly.entity_id
_entity_poly.type
_entity_poly.pdbx_seq_one_letter_code
_entity_poly.pdbx_strand_id
1 'polypeptide(L)'
;MLGNNPADMADLANKLAQAVDQINQITSTLDSKAHGVQWEGPDANRFKSSDWPSHKSALSRVAQELDQVKNTVNRQRQEQISASQ
;
A
#
# COMPACT_ATOMS: atom_id res chain seq x y z
N MET A 1 -19.83 -16.74 21.19
CA MET A 1 -18.84 -16.74 20.09
C MET A 1 -18.36 -15.32 19.90
N LEU A 2 -17.14 -14.99 20.33
CA LEU A 2 -16.52 -13.70 20.02
C LEU A 2 -15.85 -13.83 18.64
N GLY A 3 -16.66 -14.05 17.60
CA GLY A 3 -16.22 -13.96 16.21
C GLY A 3 -16.33 -12.49 15.80
N ASN A 4 -15.23 -11.91 15.33
CA ASN A 4 -15.09 -10.48 14.96
C ASN A 4 -16.38 -9.78 14.51
N ASN A 5 -16.59 -8.55 15.00
CA ASN A 5 -17.68 -7.68 14.56
C ASN A 5 -17.50 -7.31 13.05
N PRO A 6 -18.46 -7.65 12.17
CA PRO A 6 -18.36 -7.32 10.74
C PRO A 6 -18.17 -5.82 10.46
N ALA A 7 -18.66 -4.94 11.34
CA ALA A 7 -18.46 -3.50 11.23
C ALA A 7 -16.99 -3.11 11.45
N ASP A 8 -16.32 -3.68 12.45
CA ASP A 8 -14.90 -3.42 12.73
C ASP A 8 -14.02 -3.94 11.57
N MET A 9 -14.39 -5.06 10.96
CA MET A 9 -13.71 -5.59 9.77
C MET A 9 -13.89 -4.67 8.55
N ALA A 10 -15.08 -4.07 8.38
CA ALA A 10 -15.31 -3.10 7.34
C ALA A 10 -14.49 -1.82 7.54
N ASP A 11 -14.38 -1.33 8.78
CA ASP A 11 -13.53 -0.18 9.12
C ASP A 11 -12.05 -0.47 8.82
N LEU A 12 -11.54 -1.64 9.21
CA LEU A 12 -10.18 -2.07 8.89
C LEU A 12 -9.93 -2.13 7.37
N ALA A 13 -10.85 -2.72 6.61
CA ALA A 13 -10.74 -2.79 5.15
C ALA A 13 -10.68 -1.39 4.52
N ASN A 14 -11.49 -0.44 5.01
CA ASN A 14 -11.47 0.94 4.53
C ASN A 14 -10.14 1.64 4.85
N LYS A 15 -9.59 1.45 6.06
CA LYS A 15 -8.28 2.01 6.44
C LYS A 15 -7.15 1.44 5.59
N LEU A 16 -7.17 0.14 5.30
CA LEU A 16 -6.20 -0.49 4.40
C LEU A 16 -6.29 0.08 2.98
N ALA A 17 -7.51 0.28 2.45
CA ALA A 17 -7.70 0.89 1.14
C ALA A 17 -7.14 2.32 1.09
N GLN A 18 -7.44 3.14 2.11
CA GLN A 18 -6.89 4.50 2.23
C GLN A 18 -5.37 4.51 2.29
N ALA A 19 -4.76 3.57 3.03
CA ALA A 19 -3.31 3.45 3.12
C ALA A 19 -2.67 3.08 1.77
N VAL A 20 -3.29 2.18 0.99
CA VAL A 20 -2.85 1.84 -0.37
C VAL A 20 -2.86 3.07 -1.26
N ASP A 21 -3.94 3.84 -1.25
CA ASP A 21 -4.06 5.06 -2.06
C ASP A 21 -3.01 6.11 -1.67
N GLN A 22 -2.79 6.30 -0.37
CA GLN A 22 -1.76 7.21 0.15
C GLN A 22 -0.35 6.78 -0.27
N ILE A 23 -0.03 5.49 -0.20
CA ILE A 23 1.27 4.95 -0.65
C ILE A 23 1.44 5.21 -2.14
N ASN A 24 0.45 4.89 -2.97
CA ASN A 24 0.53 5.13 -4.41
C ASN A 24 0.74 6.62 -4.74
N GLN A 25 0.00 7.51 -4.07
CA GLN A 25 0.11 8.95 -4.27
C GLN A 25 1.47 9.50 -3.84
N ILE A 26 1.98 9.09 -2.66
CA ILE A 26 3.27 9.57 -2.17
C ILE A 26 4.41 8.99 -3.00
N THR A 27 4.34 7.72 -3.42
CA THR A 27 5.32 7.12 -4.33
C THR A 27 5.38 7.89 -5.64
N SER A 28 4.24 8.22 -6.26
CA SER A 28 4.22 9.03 -7.49
C SER A 28 4.79 10.43 -7.28
N THR A 29 4.50 11.06 -6.14
CA THR A 29 5.01 12.40 -5.82
C THR A 29 6.53 12.39 -5.63
N LEU A 30 7.05 11.40 -4.91
CA LEU A 30 8.47 11.21 -4.69
C LEU A 30 9.19 10.84 -5.99
N ASP A 31 8.57 10.04 -6.86
CA ASP A 31 9.12 9.67 -8.17
C ASP A 31 9.35 10.89 -9.05
N SER A 32 8.34 11.76 -9.17
CA SER A 32 8.45 13.01 -9.91
C SER A 32 9.56 13.92 -9.34
N LYS A 33 9.67 14.01 -8.01
CA LYS A 33 10.74 14.78 -7.36
C LYS A 33 12.12 14.17 -7.60
N ALA A 34 12.27 12.85 -7.49
CA ALA A 34 13.52 12.13 -7.70
C ALA A 34 14.06 12.32 -9.14
N HIS A 35 13.19 12.44 -10.13
CA HIS A 35 13.58 12.75 -11.50
C HIS A 35 13.80 14.25 -11.74
N GLY A 36 13.10 15.12 -11.00
CA GLY A 36 13.17 16.58 -11.16
C GLY A 36 14.30 17.28 -10.41
N VAL A 37 15.06 16.60 -9.54
CA VAL A 37 16.20 17.23 -8.85
C VAL A 37 17.34 17.55 -9.84
N GLN A 38 17.80 18.81 -9.80
CA GLN A 38 18.97 19.33 -10.54
C GLN A 38 20.31 18.87 -9.94
N TRP A 39 20.30 17.83 -9.10
CA TRP A 39 21.52 17.22 -8.60
C TRP A 39 22.17 16.41 -9.74
N GLU A 40 23.42 16.75 -10.02
CA GLU A 40 24.26 16.14 -11.04
C GLU A 40 25.49 15.47 -10.42
N GLY A 41 26.08 14.53 -11.15
CA GLY A 41 27.30 13.81 -10.76
C GLY A 41 27.10 12.29 -10.57
N PRO A 42 28.17 11.56 -10.25
CA PRO A 42 28.14 10.10 -10.14
C PRO A 42 27.13 9.57 -9.12
N ASP A 43 27.00 10.26 -7.98
CA ASP A 43 26.05 9.88 -6.92
C ASP A 43 24.60 10.12 -7.35
N ALA A 44 24.32 11.23 -8.05
CA ALA A 44 23.00 11.50 -8.60
C ALA A 44 22.60 10.45 -9.63
N ASN A 45 23.54 10.02 -10.47
CA ASN A 45 23.33 8.93 -11.43
C ASN A 45 23.05 7.61 -10.72
N ARG A 46 23.80 7.28 -9.66
CA ARG A 46 23.55 6.09 -8.85
C ARG A 46 22.17 6.14 -8.19
N PHE A 47 21.81 7.25 -7.58
CA PHE A 47 20.50 7.42 -6.96
C PHE A 47 19.36 7.20 -7.96
N LYS A 48 19.43 7.84 -9.14
CA LYS A 48 18.40 7.75 -10.20
C LYS A 48 18.34 6.36 -10.84
N SER A 49 19.47 5.66 -10.98
CA SER A 49 19.55 4.37 -11.68
C SER A 49 19.38 3.14 -10.80
N SER A 50 19.79 3.18 -9.54
CA SER A 50 19.75 2.00 -8.64
C SER A 50 18.91 2.22 -7.39
N ASP A 51 19.17 3.30 -6.66
CA ASP A 51 18.67 3.41 -5.29
C ASP A 51 17.17 3.74 -5.30
N TRP A 52 16.78 4.77 -6.04
CA TRP A 52 15.38 5.18 -6.14
C TRP A 52 14.46 4.09 -6.75
N PRO A 53 14.79 3.44 -7.88
CA PRO A 53 13.99 2.34 -8.41
C PRO A 53 13.76 1.20 -7.41
N SER A 54 14.78 0.85 -6.61
CA SER A 54 14.67 -0.18 -5.57
C SER A 54 13.66 0.21 -4.47
N HIS A 55 13.75 1.45 -3.99
CA HIS A 55 12.80 1.96 -2.99
C HIS A 55 11.38 2.09 -3.54
N LYS A 56 11.21 2.56 -4.78
CA LYS A 56 9.91 2.60 -5.47
C LYS A 56 9.28 1.22 -5.58
N SER A 57 10.07 0.21 -5.92
CA SER A 57 9.62 -1.19 -5.96
C SER A 57 9.21 -1.70 -4.58
N ALA A 58 9.93 -1.35 -3.52
CA ALA A 58 9.56 -1.71 -2.15
C ALA A 58 8.22 -1.09 -1.73
N LEU A 59 7.99 0.21 -2.00
CA LEU A 59 6.72 0.87 -1.71
C LEU A 59 5.55 0.23 -2.48
N SER A 60 5.78 -0.11 -3.75
CA SER A 60 4.78 -0.80 -4.57
C SER A 60 4.42 -2.18 -4.00
N ARG A 61 5.42 -2.92 -3.50
CA ARG A 61 5.19 -4.21 -2.82
C ARG A 61 4.38 -4.06 -1.54
N VAL A 62 4.68 -3.05 -0.72
CA VAL A 62 3.88 -2.76 0.49
C VAL A 62 2.43 -2.46 0.13
N ALA A 63 2.17 -1.64 -0.88
CA ALA A 63 0.82 -1.36 -1.34
C ALA A 63 0.09 -2.64 -1.80
N GLN A 64 0.77 -3.53 -2.53
CA GLN A 64 0.21 -4.82 -2.96
C GLN A 64 -0.11 -5.74 -1.77
N GLU A 65 0.77 -5.83 -0.78
CA GLU A 65 0.55 -6.63 0.42
C GLU A 65 -0.64 -6.11 1.23
N LEU A 66 -0.75 -4.79 1.40
CA LEU A 66 -1.91 -4.18 2.07
C LEU A 66 -3.21 -4.44 1.32
N ASP A 67 -3.19 -4.44 -0.02
CA ASP A 67 -4.35 -4.80 -0.83
C ASP A 67 -4.77 -6.26 -0.66
N GLN A 68 -3.81 -7.18 -0.52
CA GLN A 68 -4.08 -8.59 -0.24
C GLN A 68 -4.70 -8.79 1.16
N VAL A 69 -4.20 -8.07 2.17
CA VAL A 69 -4.82 -8.06 3.51
C VAL A 69 -6.24 -7.48 3.44
N LYS A 70 -6.40 -6.36 2.71
CA LYS A 70 -7.63 -5.90 2.03
C LYS A 70 -8.65 -6.99 1.78
N ASN A 71 -8.30 -7.78 0.79
CA ASN A 71 -9.16 -8.79 0.20
C ASN A 71 -9.43 -9.94 1.18
N THR A 72 -8.44 -10.29 2.01
CA THR A 72 -8.60 -11.30 3.07
C THR A 72 -9.62 -10.88 4.12
N VAL A 73 -9.53 -9.64 4.63
CA VAL A 73 -10.48 -9.10 5.61
C VAL A 73 -11.90 -9.09 5.06
N ASN A 74 -12.07 -8.62 3.82
CA ASN A 74 -13.39 -8.60 3.16
C ASN A 74 -13.98 -9.99 2.97
N ARG A 75 -13.16 -10.98 2.59
CA ARG A 75 -13.58 -12.37 2.47
C ARG A 75 -14.03 -12.95 3.82
N GLN A 76 -13.22 -12.80 4.86
CA GLN A 76 -13.56 -13.29 6.20
C GLN A 76 -14.80 -12.61 6.77
N ARG A 77 -15.00 -11.31 6.51
CA ARG A 77 -16.22 -10.59 6.87
C ARG A 77 -17.45 -11.23 6.21
N GLN A 78 -17.37 -11.57 4.93
CA GLN A 78 -18.48 -12.19 4.21
C GLN A 78 -18.79 -13.60 4.74
N GLU A 79 -17.76 -14.39 5.03
CA GLU A 79 -17.88 -15.70 5.68
C GLU A 79 -18.59 -15.56 7.04
N GLN A 80 -18.22 -14.57 7.85
CA GLN A 80 -18.82 -14.30 9.16
C GLN A 80 -20.29 -13.90 9.06
N ILE A 81 -20.66 -13.04 8.09
CA ILE A 81 -22.06 -12.66 7.88
C ILE A 81 -22.89 -13.88 7.46
N SER A 82 -22.34 -14.74 6.60
CA SER A 82 -23.05 -15.90 6.06
C SER A 82 -23.19 -17.02 7.11
N ALA A 83 -22.21 -17.20 7.99
CA ALA A 83 -22.26 -18.19 9.07
C ALA A 83 -23.11 -17.76 10.28
N SER A 84 -23.38 -16.46 10.41
CA SER A 84 -24.24 -15.91 11.46
C SER A 84 -25.71 -15.73 11.03
N GLN A 85 -26.04 -16.07 9.78
CA GLN A 85 -27.43 -16.19 9.27
C GLN A 85 -27.95 -17.61 9.50
#